data_AF-A0AB34PYY4-F1
#
_entry.id   AF-A0AB34PYY4-F1
#
_cell.length_a   1.000
_cell.length_b   1.000
_cell.length_c   1.000
_cell.angle_alpha   90.00
_cell.angle_beta   90.00
_cell.angle_gamma   90.00
#
_symmetry.space_group_name_H-M   'P 1'
#
loop_
_entity.id
_entity.type
_entity.pdbx_description
1 polymer ?
#
loop_
_entity_poly.entity_id
_entity_poly.type
_entity_poly.pdbx_seq_one_letter_code
_entity_poly.pdbx_strand_id
1 'polypeptide(L)'
;QCNLRLISPFVVSMLEEKNKNAKLRVYAIDNVNVSVIDIRRVLKAIKGLSLVVSKFDKTLTEISKHSSRLHCQYTHVDPRIKQPEIDDLYNGSDSGSDEESSVTKNKRRKI
;
A
#
# COMPACT_ATOMS: atom_id res chain seq x y z
N GLN A 1 -8.07 9.61 -9.02
CA GLN A 1 -9.14 8.71 -9.52
C GLN A 1 -8.67 8.07 -10.81
N CYS A 2 -8.55 6.74 -10.84
CA CYS A 2 -8.20 6.00 -12.05
C CYS A 2 -9.49 5.63 -12.80
N ASN A 3 -9.71 6.22 -13.98
CA ASN A 3 -10.86 5.88 -14.82
C ASN A 3 -10.51 4.69 -15.71
N LEU A 4 -11.07 3.51 -15.39
CA LEU A 4 -10.88 2.28 -16.14
C LEU A 4 -11.17 2.43 -17.65
N ARG A 5 -12.07 3.34 -18.04
CA ARG A 5 -12.40 3.60 -19.45
C ARG A 5 -11.21 4.13 -20.25
N LEU A 6 -10.24 4.76 -19.59
CA LEU A 6 -9.05 5.31 -20.21
C LEU A 6 -7.90 4.30 -20.29
N ILE A 7 -8.01 3.16 -19.62
CA ILE A 7 -6.93 2.14 -19.60
C ILE A 7 -7.01 1.25 -20.83
N SER A 8 -8.21 0.77 -21.20
CA SER A 8 -8.40 -0.04 -22.41
C SER A 8 -9.89 -0.32 -22.68
N PRO A 9 -10.35 -0.23 -23.95
CA PRO A 9 -11.68 -0.71 -24.36
C PRO A 9 -11.93 -2.18 -23.99
N PHE A 10 -10.87 -3.01 -23.98
CA PHE A 10 -10.97 -4.41 -23.60
C PHE A 10 -11.34 -4.57 -22.12
N VAL A 11 -10.71 -3.79 -21.23
CA VAL A 11 -11.03 -3.79 -19.78
C VAL A 11 -12.48 -3.38 -19.53
N VAL A 12 -12.97 -2.39 -20.29
CA VAL A 12 -14.38 -1.95 -20.21
C VAL A 12 -15.32 -3.06 -20.66
N SER A 13 -15.00 -3.77 -21.74
CA SER A 13 -15.85 -4.85 -22.25
C SER A 13 -16.01 -6.02 -21.27
N MET A 14 -15.11 -6.21 -20.31
CA MET A 14 -15.22 -7.25 -19.27
C MET A 14 -16.33 -6.98 -18.25
N LEU A 15 -16.89 -5.77 -18.25
CA LEU A 15 -18.09 -5.44 -17.46
C LEU A 15 -19.37 -5.95 -18.11
N GLU A 16 -19.33 -6.30 -19.40
CA GLU A 16 -20.47 -6.86 -20.12
C GLU A 16 -20.67 -8.34 -19.77
N GLU A 17 -21.92 -8.76 -19.58
CA GLU A 17 -22.30 -10.15 -19.21
C GLU A 17 -21.66 -11.20 -20.14
N LYS A 18 -21.62 -10.92 -21.45
CA LYS A 18 -21.03 -11.80 -22.47
C LYS A 18 -19.53 -12.09 -22.27
N ASN A 19 -18.83 -11.19 -21.58
CA ASN A 19 -17.39 -11.26 -21.34
C ASN A 19 -17.02 -11.49 -19.87
N LYS A 20 -18.00 -11.77 -18.99
CA LYS A 20 -17.77 -11.87 -17.54
C LYS A 20 -16.75 -12.95 -17.13
N ASN A 21 -16.56 -13.95 -17.98
CA ASN A 21 -15.62 -15.05 -17.78
C ASN A 21 -14.26 -14.82 -18.43
N ALA A 22 -14.08 -13.72 -19.19
CA ALA A 22 -12.79 -13.37 -19.76
C ALA A 22 -11.76 -13.19 -18.64
N LYS A 23 -10.51 -13.59 -18.88
CA LYS A 23 -9.41 -13.43 -17.94
C LYS A 23 -8.43 -12.41 -18.49
N LEU A 24 -8.01 -11.46 -17.66
CA LEU A 24 -7.02 -10.46 -18.02
C LEU A 24 -6.02 -10.32 -16.89
N ARG A 25 -4.73 -10.38 -17.22
CA ARG A 25 -3.65 -10.07 -16.29
C ARG A 25 -2.97 -8.79 -16.75
N VAL A 26 -2.94 -7.78 -15.89
CA VAL A 26 -2.29 -6.49 -16.16
C VAL A 26 -1.04 -6.38 -15.29
N TYR A 27 0.08 -6.03 -15.94
CA TYR A 27 1.33 -5.70 -15.27
C TYR A 27 1.45 -4.18 -15.23
N ALA A 28 1.22 -3.59 -14.06
CA ALA A 28 1.36 -2.18 -13.77
C ALA A 28 2.55 -1.96 -12.82
N ILE A 29 3.68 -2.53 -13.22
CA ILE A 29 4.96 -2.42 -12.52
C ILE A 29 5.47 -0.98 -12.70
N ASP A 30 6.08 -0.43 -11.65
CA ASP A 30 6.62 0.92 -11.49
C ASP A 30 5.61 2.07 -11.65
N ASN A 31 4.32 1.74 -11.66
CA ASN A 31 3.26 2.74 -11.64
C ASN A 31 2.83 3.04 -10.20
N VAL A 32 3.50 4.01 -9.56
CA VAL A 32 3.22 4.42 -8.18
C VAL A 32 1.95 5.27 -8.02
N ASN A 33 1.37 5.77 -9.11
CA ASN A 33 0.19 6.65 -9.08
C ASN A 33 -1.15 5.89 -9.02
N VAL A 34 -1.11 4.58 -8.74
CA VAL A 34 -2.32 3.76 -8.69
C VAL A 34 -2.93 3.80 -7.29
N SER A 35 -4.19 4.24 -7.18
CA SER A 35 -4.91 4.28 -5.91
C SER A 35 -5.26 2.86 -5.41
N VAL A 36 -4.93 2.57 -4.16
CA VAL A 36 -5.31 1.35 -3.43
C VAL A 36 -6.83 1.13 -3.47
N ILE A 37 -7.60 2.20 -3.30
CA ILE A 37 -9.08 2.16 -3.28
C ILE A 37 -9.61 1.77 -4.65
N ASP A 38 -9.05 2.34 -5.72
CA ASP A 38 -9.44 2.03 -7.09
C ASP A 38 -9.11 0.57 -7.41
N ILE A 39 -7.90 0.08 -7.12
CA ILE A 39 -7.53 -1.34 -7.31
C ILE A 39 -8.56 -2.26 -6.64
N ARG A 40 -8.90 -1.99 -5.37
CA ARG A 40 -9.86 -2.79 -4.63
C ARG A 40 -11.25 -2.79 -5.27
N ARG A 41 -11.72 -1.63 -5.71
CA ARG A 41 -13.02 -1.47 -6.37
C ARG A 41 -13.07 -2.22 -7.70
N VAL A 42 -12.01 -2.11 -8.49
CA VAL A 42 -11.89 -2.74 -9.80
C VAL A 42 -11.83 -4.27 -9.67
N LEU A 43 -10.98 -4.80 -8.78
CA LEU A 43 -10.88 -6.26 -8.55
C LEU A 43 -12.19 -6.86 -8.00
N LYS A 44 -13.02 -6.06 -7.32
CA LYS A 44 -14.36 -6.48 -6.89
C LYS A 44 -15.33 -6.57 -8.07
N ALA A 45 -15.31 -5.58 -8.96
CA ALA A 45 -16.18 -5.46 -10.12
C ALA A 45 -15.84 -6.48 -11.22
N ILE A 46 -14.56 -6.64 -11.55
CA ILE A 46 -14.10 -7.49 -12.65
C ILE A 46 -13.48 -8.76 -12.08
N LYS A 47 -14.25 -9.87 -12.07
CA LYS A 47 -13.81 -11.12 -11.44
C LYS A 47 -12.62 -11.77 -12.16
N GLY A 48 -12.58 -11.68 -13.49
CA GLY A 48 -11.50 -12.21 -14.31
C GLY A 48 -10.23 -11.35 -14.37
N LEU A 49 -10.19 -10.20 -13.69
CA LEU A 49 -9.00 -9.36 -13.66
C LEU A 49 -8.01 -9.83 -12.58
N SER A 50 -6.74 -9.92 -12.98
CA SER A 50 -5.58 -10.07 -12.12
C SER A 50 -4.60 -8.92 -12.34
N LEU A 51 -3.98 -8.44 -11.27
CA LEU A 51 -3.06 -7.31 -11.28
C LEU A 51 -1.70 -7.70 -10.70
N VAL A 52 -0.64 -7.25 -11.36
CA VAL A 52 0.73 -7.27 -10.84
C VAL A 52 1.18 -5.82 -10.71
N VAL A 53 1.55 -5.38 -9.51
CA VAL A 53 1.95 -4.00 -9.19
C VAL A 53 3.26 -3.99 -8.43
N SER A 54 3.98 -2.87 -8.44
CA SER A 54 5.15 -2.70 -7.57
C SER A 54 4.77 -2.67 -6.10
N LYS A 55 5.70 -3.10 -5.25
CA LYS A 55 5.56 -3.02 -3.79
C LYS A 55 5.82 -1.60 -3.30
N PHE A 56 4.83 -0.72 -3.45
CA PHE A 56 4.89 0.67 -2.95
C PHE A 56 4.00 0.92 -1.73
N ASP A 57 2.99 0.07 -1.49
CA ASP A 57 2.00 0.26 -0.44
C ASP A 57 1.85 -0.98 0.48
N LYS A 58 1.81 -0.74 1.80
CA LYS A 58 1.71 -1.79 2.82
C LYS A 58 0.35 -2.49 2.79
N THR A 59 -0.72 -1.75 2.53
CA THR A 59 -2.08 -2.30 2.47
C THR A 59 -2.25 -3.20 1.25
N LEU A 60 -1.77 -2.81 0.07
CA LEU A 60 -1.75 -3.67 -1.13
C LEU A 60 -0.88 -4.91 -0.92
N THR A 61 0.26 -4.75 -0.25
CA THR A 61 1.11 -5.89 0.12
C THR A 61 0.33 -6.89 0.97
N GLU A 62 -0.39 -6.44 2.00
CA GLU A 62 -1.19 -7.32 2.85
C GLU A 62 -2.35 -7.97 2.07
N ILE A 63 -3.08 -7.20 1.26
CA ILE A 63 -4.16 -7.74 0.41
C ILE A 63 -3.64 -8.82 -0.53
N SER A 64 -2.44 -8.65 -1.09
CA SER A 64 -1.87 -9.61 -2.04
C SER A 64 -1.57 -10.98 -1.41
N LYS A 65 -1.29 -11.05 -0.10
CA LYS A 65 -1.10 -12.33 0.61
C LYS A 65 -2.37 -13.19 0.63
N HIS A 66 -3.53 -12.55 0.65
CA HIS A 66 -4.83 -13.20 0.77
C HIS A 66 -5.62 -13.19 -0.55
N SER A 67 -5.02 -12.70 -1.64
CA SER A 67 -5.67 -12.55 -2.94
C SER A 67 -4.82 -13.11 -4.07
N SER A 68 -5.25 -14.22 -4.66
CA SER A 68 -4.60 -14.82 -5.84
C SER A 68 -4.65 -13.93 -7.08
N ARG A 69 -5.48 -12.88 -7.09
CA ARG A 69 -5.67 -11.96 -8.21
C ARG A 69 -4.85 -10.67 -8.09
N LEU A 70 -4.18 -10.44 -6.97
CA LEU A 70 -3.30 -9.28 -6.79
C LEU A 70 -1.90 -9.78 -6.40
N HIS A 71 -0.87 -9.38 -7.13
CA HIS A 71 0.51 -9.70 -6.80
C HIS A 71 1.31 -8.41 -6.66
N CYS A 72 2.01 -8.27 -5.54
CA CYS A 72 2.95 -7.18 -5.34
C CYS A 72 4.36 -7.70 -5.63
N GLN A 73 5.00 -7.17 -6.67
CA GLN A 73 6.38 -7.51 -7.01
C GLN A 73 7.32 -6.47 -6.40
N TYR A 74 8.43 -6.94 -5.82
CA TYR A 74 9.51 -6.05 -5.43
C TYR A 74 10.14 -5.52 -6.71
N THR A 75 10.03 -4.22 -6.97
CA THR A 75 10.87 -3.61 -7.99
C THR A 75 12.15 -3.15 -7.33
N HIS A 76 13.27 -3.50 -7.94
CA HIS A 76 14.54 -2.87 -7.60
C HIS A 76 14.34 -1.38 -7.84
N VAL A 77 14.27 -0.61 -6.76
CA VAL A 77 14.44 0.84 -6.84
C VAL A 77 15.80 1.04 -7.49
N ASP A 78 15.83 1.61 -8.70
CA ASP A 78 17.10 1.94 -9.35
C ASP A 78 17.92 2.77 -8.34
N PRO A 79 19.13 2.33 -7.94
CA PRO A 79 19.98 3.07 -7.01
C PRO A 79 20.27 4.51 -7.44
N ARG A 80 20.04 4.85 -8.71
CA ARG A 80 20.19 6.19 -9.28
C ARG A 80 18.98 7.10 -9.03
N ILE A 81 17.82 6.54 -8.67
CA ILE A 81 16.67 7.31 -8.22
C ILE A 81 16.94 7.69 -6.77
N LYS A 82 17.49 8.88 -6.56
CA LYS A 82 17.65 9.47 -5.22
C LYS A 82 16.28 9.52 -4.56
N GLN A 83 16.11 8.81 -3.45
CA GLN A 83 14.95 9.00 -2.59
C GLN A 83 14.94 10.48 -2.13
N PRO A 84 13.77 11.13 -2.01
CA PRO A 84 13.71 12.45 -1.41
C PRO A 84 14.30 12.35 0.00
N GLU A 85 15.31 13.17 0.25
CA GLU A 85 15.97 13.31 1.55
C GLU A 85 14.89 13.71 2.56
N ILE A 86 14.61 12.81 3.49
CA ILE A 86 13.70 13.11 4.59
C ILE A 86 14.49 14.09 5.47
N ASP A 87 14.05 15.34 5.50
CA ASP A 87 14.64 16.38 6.32
C ASP A 87 14.41 16.00 7.79
N ASP A 88 15.43 15.41 8.41
CA ASP A 88 15.44 15.05 9.83
C ASP A 88 15.54 16.32 10.69
N LEU A 89 14.56 17.21 10.58
CA LEU A 89 14.32 18.31 11.50
C LEU A 89 13.65 17.80 12.79
N TYR A 90 14.29 16.85 13.46
CA TYR A 90 14.08 16.63 14.89
C TYR A 90 15.40 16.26 15.55
N ASN A 91 16.32 17.22 15.58
CA ASN A 91 17.45 17.20 16.50
C ASN A 91 16.96 17.67 17.89
N GLY A 92 16.14 16.84 18.54
CA GLY A 92 15.73 17.06 19.92
C GLY A 92 16.89 16.71 20.85
N SER A 93 17.79 17.67 21.08
CA SER A 93 18.95 17.52 21.95
C SER A 93 18.55 17.21 23.40
N ASP A 94 19.14 16.15 23.96
CA ASP A 94 19.16 15.86 25.39
C ASP A 94 19.92 16.94 26.16
N SER A 95 19.33 17.55 27.19
CA SER A 95 20.03 18.30 28.23
C SER A 95 19.13 18.50 29.46
N GLY A 96 19.48 17.87 30.57
CA GLY A 96 18.85 18.10 31.87
C GLY A 96 18.93 16.90 32.81
N SER A 97 20.14 16.46 33.15
CA SER A 97 20.37 15.63 34.34
C SER A 97 20.16 16.51 35.58
N ASP A 98 19.21 16.14 36.44
CA ASP A 98 19.26 16.51 37.86
C ASP A 98 18.81 15.27 38.66
N GLU A 99 19.77 14.68 39.38
CA GLU A 99 19.48 13.80 40.49
C GLU A 99 18.93 14.64 41.65
N GLU A 100 17.78 14.25 42.21
CA GLU A 100 17.64 14.32 43.66
C GLU A 100 16.71 13.22 44.20
N SER A 101 17.24 12.52 45.19
CA SER A 101 16.64 11.46 45.98
C SER A 101 15.47 11.94 46.85
N SER A 102 14.44 11.10 47.06
CA SER A 102 14.08 10.60 48.40
C SER A 102 12.74 9.83 48.47
N VAL A 103 12.84 8.59 48.96
CA VAL A 103 12.04 8.01 50.08
C VAL A 103 10.52 7.81 49.92
N THR A 104 10.16 6.56 49.62
CA THR A 104 9.09 5.69 50.19
C THR A 104 7.62 6.17 50.26
N LYS A 105 6.68 5.35 49.75
CA LYS A 105 5.78 4.46 50.54
C LYS A 105 4.62 3.90 49.69
N ASN A 106 4.47 2.57 49.77
CA ASN A 106 3.25 1.75 49.70
C ASN A 106 1.90 2.43 49.35
N LYS A 107 1.08 1.79 48.48
CA LYS A 107 -0.12 1.00 48.87
C LYS A 107 -1.16 0.84 47.72
N ARG A 108 -1.42 -0.44 47.37
CA ARG A 108 -2.64 -1.11 46.87
C ARG A 108 -3.78 -0.32 46.16
N ARG A 109 -4.17 -0.87 44.99
CA ARG A 109 -5.47 -0.95 44.28
C ARG A 109 -6.72 -0.27 44.90
N LYS A 110 -7.57 0.29 44.03
CA LYS A 110 -9.01 -0.04 43.98
C LYS A 110 -9.53 -0.11 42.53
N ILE A 111 -10.47 -1.05 42.37
CA ILE A 111 -11.32 -1.35 41.21
C ILE A 111 -12.35 -0.24 41.04
#